data_AF-A0A838JU02-F1
#
_entry.id   AF-A0A838JU02-F1
#
_cell.length_a   1.000
_cell.length_b   1.000
_cell.length_c   1.000
_cell.angle_alpha   90.00
_cell.angle_beta   90.00
_cell.angle_gamma   90.00
#
_symmetry.space_group_name_H-M   'P 1'
#
loop_
_entity.id
_entity.type
_entity.pdbx_description
1 polymer ?
#
loop_
_entity_poly.entity_id
_entity_poly.type
_entity_poly.pdbx_seq_one_letter_code
_entity_poly.pdbx_strand_id
1 'polypeptide(L)'
;MTEDHSQEYAYLRLPPDEELRSCVGLVLAGMVARARVGVGGLEEAVEVLEGFHAADTPTRFRFSLAGDGVLAEVEEPLDVGSAKMRWRTVVELVS
;
A
#
# COMPACT_ATOMS: atom_id res chain seq x y z
N MET A 1 -14.37 16.08 -21.50
CA MET A 1 -14.55 16.03 -20.04
C MET A 1 -13.71 14.86 -19.58
N THR A 2 -12.49 15.12 -19.12
CA THR A 2 -11.69 14.10 -18.45
C THR A 2 -12.39 13.81 -17.13
N GLU A 3 -12.90 12.59 -16.98
CA GLU A 3 -13.39 12.11 -15.70
C GLU A 3 -12.21 12.19 -14.72
N ASP A 4 -12.23 13.20 -13.85
CA ASP A 4 -11.43 13.23 -12.63
C ASP A 4 -12.01 12.12 -11.74
N HIS A 5 -11.64 10.87 -12.04
CA HIS A 5 -11.85 9.79 -11.10
C HIS A 5 -10.97 10.14 -9.91
N SER A 6 -11.55 10.84 -8.94
CA SER A 6 -10.94 11.06 -7.63
C SER A 6 -10.48 9.70 -7.14
N GLN A 7 -9.17 9.47 -7.21
CA GLN A 7 -8.57 8.16 -6.99
C GLN A 7 -8.96 7.70 -5.58
N GLU A 8 -9.74 6.62 -5.47
CA GLU A 8 -10.20 6.12 -4.18
C GLU A 8 -9.07 5.38 -3.50
N TYR A 9 -8.73 5.81 -2.27
CA TYR A 9 -7.66 5.23 -1.48
C TYR A 9 -8.22 4.44 -0.30
N ALA A 10 -7.72 3.22 -0.11
CA ALA A 10 -7.83 2.48 1.14
C ALA A 10 -6.59 2.76 1.99
N TYR A 11 -6.78 3.15 3.26
CA TYR A 11 -5.68 3.45 4.17
C TYR A 11 -5.53 2.37 5.23
N LEU A 12 -4.30 1.95 5.49
CA LEU A 12 -3.94 1.04 6.56
C LEU A 12 -2.86 1.69 7.43
N ARG A 13 -3.08 1.71 8.74
CA ARG A 13 -2.08 2.11 9.72
C ARG A 13 -1.76 0.91 10.60
N LEU A 14 -0.54 0.41 10.51
CA LEU A 14 -0.07 -0.69 11.36
C LEU A 14 0.68 -0.14 12.56
N PRO A 15 0.37 -0.58 13.79
CA PRO A 15 1.19 -0.28 14.95
C PRO A 15 2.53 -1.03 14.85
N PRO A 16 3.58 -0.60 15.57
CA PRO A 16 4.89 -1.28 15.60
C PRO A 16 4.83 -2.60 16.38
N ASP A 17 4.08 -3.55 15.85
CA ASP A 17 3.86 -4.89 16.40
C ASP A 17 4.17 -5.91 15.30
N GLU A 18 5.14 -6.77 15.56
CA GLU A 18 5.64 -7.75 14.61
C GLU A 18 4.56 -8.75 14.18
N GLU A 19 3.64 -9.11 15.08
CA GLU A 19 2.55 -10.05 14.81
C GLU A 19 1.53 -9.46 13.82
N LEU A 20 1.40 -8.14 13.78
CA LEU A 20 0.46 -7.42 12.92
C LEU A 20 1.02 -7.07 11.54
N ARG A 21 2.29 -7.40 11.27
CA ARG A 21 2.95 -7.16 9.98
C ARG A 21 2.17 -7.77 8.81
N SER A 22 1.71 -9.00 9.00
CA SER A 22 0.99 -9.78 7.99
C SER A 22 -0.40 -9.21 7.63
N CYS A 23 -0.93 -8.28 8.43
CA CYS A 23 -2.18 -7.60 8.11
C CYS A 23 -2.10 -6.80 6.80
N VAL A 24 -0.91 -6.36 6.39
CA VAL A 24 -0.73 -5.67 5.10
C VAL A 24 -1.07 -6.58 3.93
N GLY A 25 -0.73 -7.87 4.02
CA GLY A 25 -1.01 -8.87 2.99
C GLY A 25 -2.50 -9.16 2.85
N LEU A 26 -3.26 -9.15 3.95
CA LEU A 26 -4.71 -9.31 3.92
C LEU A 26 -5.39 -8.17 3.15
N VAL A 27 -4.93 -6.93 3.36
CA VAL A 27 -5.46 -5.76 2.65
C VAL A 27 -5.09 -5.83 1.16
N LEU A 28 -3.83 -6.15 0.83
CA LEU A 28 -3.38 -6.28 -0.55
C LEU A 28 -4.18 -7.36 -1.30
N ALA A 29 -4.39 -8.53 -0.68
CA ALA A 29 -5.20 -9.60 -1.26
C ALA A 29 -6.64 -9.15 -1.55
N GLY A 30 -7.25 -8.39 -0.65
CA GLY A 30 -8.57 -7.80 -0.85
C GLY A 30 -8.60 -6.79 -2.02
N MET A 31 -7.55 -5.98 -2.17
CA MET A 31 -7.42 -5.04 -3.29
C MET A 31 -7.25 -5.76 -4.63
N VAL A 32 -6.39 -6.79 -4.69
CA VAL A 32 -6.17 -7.62 -5.89
C VAL A 32 -7.46 -8.31 -6.31
N ALA A 33 -8.19 -8.89 -5.35
CA ALA A 33 -9.49 -9.51 -5.61
C ALA A 33 -10.50 -8.51 -6.19
N ARG A 34 -10.52 -7.26 -5.71
CA ARG A 34 -11.37 -6.19 -6.25
C ARG A 34 -10.94 -5.74 -7.65
N ALA A 35 -9.64 -5.67 -7.90
CA ALA A 35 -9.07 -5.29 -9.20
C ALA A 35 -9.22 -6.39 -10.26
N ARG A 36 -9.53 -7.63 -9.85
CA ARG A 36 -9.57 -8.83 -10.70
C ARG A 36 -8.22 -9.13 -11.38
N VAL A 37 -7.13 -8.72 -10.72
CA VAL A 37 -5.75 -8.93 -11.17
C VAL A 37 -5.32 -10.37 -10.87
N GLY A 38 -4.48 -10.95 -11.73
CA GLY A 38 -3.88 -12.26 -11.50
C GLY A 38 -3.02 -12.27 -10.22
N VAL A 39 -2.99 -13.39 -9.49
CA VAL A 39 -2.21 -13.52 -8.24
C VAL A 39 -0.69 -13.69 -8.45
N GLY A 40 -0.19 -13.51 -9.68
CA GLY A 40 1.23 -13.60 -9.97
C GLY A 40 1.99 -12.49 -9.24
N GLY A 41 3.02 -12.85 -8.48
CA GLY A 41 3.81 -11.88 -7.71
C GLY A 41 3.12 -11.35 -6.44
N LEU A 42 1.93 -11.87 -6.06
CA LEU A 42 1.26 -11.44 -4.82
C LEU A 42 2.11 -11.72 -3.57
N GLU A 43 2.72 -12.90 -3.49
CA GLU A 43 3.59 -13.27 -2.36
C GLU A 43 4.79 -12.33 -2.24
N GLU A 44 5.51 -12.10 -3.35
CA GLU A 44 6.64 -11.15 -3.41
C GLU A 44 6.21 -9.72 -3.05
N ALA A 45 5.04 -9.27 -3.54
CA ALA A 45 4.49 -7.97 -3.19
C ALA A 45 4.16 -7.84 -1.70
N VAL A 46 3.65 -8.91 -1.08
CA VAL A 46 3.43 -8.95 0.37
C VAL A 46 4.76 -8.86 1.11
N GLU A 47 5.76 -9.64 0.72
CA GLU A 47 7.10 -9.59 1.33
C GLU A 47 7.72 -8.19 1.26
N VAL A 48 7.60 -7.52 0.11
CA VAL A 48 8.07 -6.13 -0.06
C VAL A 48 7.36 -5.20 0.91
N LEU A 49 6.03 -5.27 1.02
CA LEU A 49 5.25 -4.41 1.92
C LEU A 49 5.55 -4.69 3.39
N GLU A 50 5.68 -5.95 3.77
CA GLU A 50 6.06 -6.37 5.11
C GLU A 50 7.45 -5.85 5.50
N GLY A 51 8.38 -5.74 4.54
CA GLY A 51 9.70 -5.15 4.75
C GLY A 51 9.70 -3.66 5.13
N PHE A 52 8.60 -2.93 4.86
CA PHE A 52 8.43 -1.53 5.29
C PHE A 52 7.80 -1.37 6.67
N HIS A 53 7.40 -2.47 7.31
CA HIS A 53 6.88 -2.44 8.66
C HIS A 53 7.99 -2.07 9.65
N ALA A 54 7.83 -0.95 10.35
CA ALA A 54 8.82 -0.48 11.31
C ALA A 54 8.55 -1.07 12.70
N ALA A 55 9.63 -1.51 13.37
CA ALA A 55 9.55 -2.07 14.71
C ALA A 55 9.31 -1.02 15.82
N ASP A 56 9.53 0.26 15.53
CA ASP A 56 9.55 1.32 16.54
C ASP A 56 8.49 2.41 16.34
N THR A 57 7.90 2.49 15.14
CA THR A 57 6.90 3.52 14.81
C THR A 57 5.79 2.95 13.93
N PRO A 58 4.56 3.50 13.98
CA PRO A 58 3.49 3.02 13.12
C PRO A 58 3.78 3.27 11.63
N THR A 59 3.70 2.22 10.80
CA THR A 59 3.78 2.35 9.35
C THR A 59 2.41 2.65 8.76
N ARG A 60 2.35 3.58 7.80
CA ARG A 60 1.12 3.87 7.05
C ARG A 60 1.26 3.43 5.61
N PHE A 61 0.27 2.69 5.15
CA PHE A 61 0.11 2.29 3.77
C PHE A 61 -1.15 2.92 3.19
N ARG A 62 -1.13 3.17 1.89
CA ARG A 62 -2.35 3.42 1.12
C ARG A 62 -2.36 2.55 -0.12
N PHE A 63 -3.55 2.20 -0.55
CA PHE A 63 -3.79 1.36 -1.70
C PHE A 63 -4.79 2.05 -2.61
N SER A 64 -4.60 1.98 -3.91
CA SER A 64 -5.57 2.44 -4.88
C SER A 64 -5.73 1.43 -6.01
N LEU A 65 -6.92 1.45 -6.62
CA LEU A 65 -7.13 0.81 -7.90
C LEU A 65 -6.65 1.78 -8.98
N ALA A 66 -5.69 1.35 -9.80
CA ALA A 66 -5.14 2.16 -10.88
C ALA A 66 -5.32 1.41 -12.20
N GLY A 67 -6.27 1.87 -13.02
CA GLY A 67 -6.61 1.19 -14.27
C GLY A 67 -7.06 -0.26 -14.03
N ASP A 68 -6.27 -1.20 -14.52
CA ASP A 68 -6.45 -2.66 -14.40
C ASP A 68 -5.57 -3.28 -13.30
N GLY A 69 -5.07 -2.47 -12.37
CA GLY A 69 -4.10 -2.86 -11.36
C GLY A 69 -4.34 -2.33 -9.94
N VAL A 70 -3.42 -2.69 -9.04
CA VAL A 70 -3.36 -2.21 -7.66
C VAL A 70 -2.02 -1.50 -7.45
N LEU A 71 -2.08 -0.28 -6.92
CA LEU A 71 -0.91 0.43 -6.39
C LEU A 71 -0.92 0.35 -4.87
N ALA A 72 0.23 0.02 -4.29
CA ALA A 72 0.47 0.15 -2.86
C ALA A 72 1.63 1.10 -2.60
N GLU A 73 1.39 2.02 -1.67
CA GLU A 73 2.31 3.08 -1.33
C GLU A 73 2.52 3.12 0.17
N VAL A 74 3.73 3.48 0.59
CA VAL A 74 4.10 3.68 1.99
C VAL A 74 4.35 5.16 2.28
N GLU A 75 3.97 5.61 3.47
CA GLU A 75 4.32 6.95 3.94
C GLU A 75 5.85 7.05 4.14
N GLU A 76 6.46 8.07 3.52
CA GLU A 76 7.86 8.40 3.79
C GLU A 76 7.97 9.25 5.05
N PRO A 77 8.89 8.93 5.98
CA PRO A 77 9.20 9.83 7.08
C PRO A 77 9.75 11.14 6.51
N LEU A 78 9.04 12.24 6.77
CA LEU A 78 9.49 13.56 6.33
C LEU A 78 10.61 14.05 7.25
N ASP A 79 11.70 14.52 6.65
CA ASP A 79 12.64 15.40 7.36
C ASP A 79 11.89 16.59 7.97
N VAL A 80 12.32 16.94 9.19
CA VAL A 80 11.73 17.99 10.02
C VAL A 80 11.60 19.30 9.22
N GLY A 81 10.36 19.67 8.86
CA GLY A 81 10.06 20.93 8.15
C GLY A 81 9.12 20.82 6.95
N SER A 82 8.81 19.61 6.47
CA SER A 82 7.83 19.44 5.40
C SER A 82 6.41 19.21 5.96
N ALA A 83 5.47 20.10 5.62
CA ALA A 83 4.07 19.99 6.06
C ALA A 83 3.22 18.98 5.24
N LYS A 84 3.79 18.37 4.20
CA LYS A 84 3.08 17.47 3.28
C LYS A 84 3.61 16.04 3.39
N MET A 85 2.74 15.14 3.84
CA MET A 85 2.89 13.69 3.78
C MET A 85 3.32 13.26 2.37
N ARG A 86 4.46 12.58 2.24
CA ARG A 86 4.92 12.00 0.98
C ARG A 86 4.61 10.51 0.97
N TRP A 87 4.15 10.03 -0.17
CA TRP A 87 3.81 8.63 -0.40
C TRP A 87 4.72 8.11 -1.50
N ARG A 88 5.32 6.95 -1.26
CA ARG A 88 6.20 6.27 -2.21
C ARG A 88 5.53 4.98 -2.68
N THR A 89 5.35 4.83 -3.99
CA THR A 89 4.96 3.55 -4.58
C THR A 89 6.03 2.51 -4.36
N VAL A 90 5.64 1.38 -3.80
CA VAL A 90 6.52 0.24 -3.50
C VAL A 90 6.07 -1.04 -4.18
N VAL A 91 4.78 -1.14 -4.51
CA VAL A 91 4.21 -2.25 -5.26
C VAL A 91 3.24 -1.70 -6.30
N GLU A 92 3.34 -2.26 -7.50
CA GLU A 92 2.38 -2.10 -8.59
C GLU A 92 2.08 -3.50 -9.14
N LEU A 93 0.83 -3.93 -8.99
CA LEU A 93 0.33 -5.20 -9.54
C LEU A 93 -0.58 -4.90 -10.72
N VAL A 94 -0.22 -5.43 -11.88
CA VAL A 94 -0.96 -5.27 -13.15
C VAL A 94 -1.29 -6.65 -13.73
N SER A 95 -2.33 -6.71 -14.56
CA SER A 95 -2.77 -7.97 -15.20
C SER A 95 -1.87 -8.40 -16.36
#